data_AF-A0A927QPH3-F1
#
_entry.id   AF-A0A927QPH3-F1
#
_cell.length_a   1.000
_cell.length_b   1.000
_cell.length_c   1.000
_cell.angle_alpha   90.00
_cell.angle_beta   90.00
_cell.angle_gamma   90.00
#
_symmetry.space_group_name_H-M   'P 1'
#
loop_
_entity.id
_entity.type
_entity.pdbx_description
1 polymer ?
#
loop_
_entity_poly.entity_id
_entity_poly.type
_entity_poly.pdbx_seq_one_letter_code
_entity_poly.pdbx_strand_id
1 'polypeptide(L)'
;MHIVYVVVKDKHKNILYNGAKIATGPLVITKKSAILKLAEYKSAVMVGSAATGKGNSKVNKNGVCEGEARVRAFMRMLRVGEGTGELDKNGIKKDPQIEYSTAFGGNKINDLSTHPMKVYGWSSAAGAYQIMQYTYAWLGGSKLEWTGEYFKILNIYEVEHDYRKKYKIYDYKPESQDKLCICLMKDKKGFIEMIIEGQIEGSIRNYGSFIWASLPHTGDNSRYKNNKGELQPATPMKTCIEHYNIFLEEELRAVSNLHLKKGFLSEFGYKCCSENNLIQGEICKQCKDYHYDVAKNKNWVHQKPSECWQTSIDILTNYGLKNNSGYAENRIIMADQTGSTLIPKDTKIALDYLDKQLKLGNPVIVGLDDNLRRQLIILIKPQNIFLL
;
A
#
# COMPACT_ATOMS: atom_id res chain seq x y z
N MET A 1 44.65 -3.39 6.81
CA MET A 1 43.32 -3.82 6.32
C MET A 1 42.98 -5.12 7.03
N HIS A 2 42.07 -5.10 8.02
CA HIS A 2 41.76 -6.27 8.84
C HIS A 2 40.65 -7.10 8.18
N ILE A 3 40.95 -8.35 7.84
CA ILE A 3 39.96 -9.32 7.37
C ILE A 3 39.37 -9.99 8.60
N VAL A 4 38.05 -9.85 8.80
CA VAL A 4 37.33 -10.52 9.88
C VAL A 4 36.73 -11.81 9.34
N TYR A 5 37.09 -12.94 9.95
CA TYR A 5 36.58 -14.25 9.62
C TYR A 5 35.72 -14.80 10.76
N VAL A 6 34.61 -15.45 10.43
CA VAL A 6 33.75 -16.14 11.41
C VAL A 6 33.64 -17.60 11.00
N VAL A 7 33.93 -18.49 11.94
CA VAL A 7 33.89 -19.95 11.77
C VAL A 7 33.12 -20.53 12.95
N VAL A 8 32.01 -21.20 12.68
CA VAL A 8 31.22 -21.91 13.69
C VAL A 8 31.59 -23.38 13.63
N LYS A 9 31.98 -23.96 14.77
CA LYS A 9 32.40 -25.36 14.87
C LYS A 9 31.51 -26.16 15.81
N ASP A 10 31.38 -27.46 15.57
CA ASP A 10 30.75 -28.36 16.53
C ASP A 10 31.70 -28.70 17.70
N LYS A 11 31.19 -29.49 18.66
CA LYS A 11 31.95 -29.99 19.80
C LYS A 11 33.15 -30.89 19.43
N HIS A 12 33.23 -31.35 18.18
CA HIS A 12 34.33 -32.14 17.64
C HIS A 12 35.28 -31.31 16.76
N LYS A 13 35.14 -29.97 16.79
CA LYS A 13 35.92 -28.98 16.02
C LYS A 13 35.70 -29.00 14.50
N ASN A 14 34.65 -29.68 14.01
CA ASN A 14 34.29 -29.63 12.59
C ASN A 14 33.64 -28.29 12.24
N ILE A 15 33.98 -27.70 11.10
CA ILE A 15 33.42 -26.43 10.64
C ILE A 15 32.00 -26.64 10.12
N LEU A 16 31.02 -26.07 10.82
CA LEU A 16 29.59 -26.12 10.48
C LEU A 16 29.19 -24.99 9.52
N TYR A 17 29.81 -23.83 9.70
CA TYR A 17 29.54 -22.62 8.91
C TYR A 17 30.80 -21.75 8.81
N ASN A 18 31.02 -21.08 7.67
CA ASN A 18 32.11 -20.11 7.52
C ASN A 18 31.70 -18.90 6.66
N GLY A 19 32.44 -17.80 6.87
CA GLY A 19 32.34 -16.58 6.07
C GLY A 19 33.53 -15.64 6.33
N ALA A 20 33.91 -14.84 5.33
CA ALA A 20 34.96 -13.84 5.45
C ALA A 20 34.49 -12.50 4.87
N LYS A 21 34.90 -11.39 5.50
CA LYS A 21 34.56 -10.03 5.08
C LYS A 21 35.82 -9.21 4.82
N ILE A 22 35.84 -8.53 3.67
CA ILE A 22 37.00 -7.76 3.18
C ILE A 22 36.79 -6.22 3.31
N ALA A 23 35.54 -5.73 3.45
CA ALA A 23 35.24 -4.29 3.65
C ALA A 23 33.83 -4.05 4.25
N THR A 24 33.47 -2.80 4.60
CA THR A 24 32.22 -2.40 5.28
C THR A 24 30.94 -2.78 4.52
N GLY A 25 30.35 -3.92 4.90
CA GLY A 25 29.07 -4.48 4.43
C GLY A 25 28.67 -5.72 5.26
N PRO A 26 27.48 -6.31 5.10
CA PRO A 26 27.06 -7.46 5.91
C PRO A 26 27.88 -8.73 5.59
N LEU A 27 28.22 -9.51 6.63
CA LEU A 27 28.91 -10.80 6.51
C LEU A 27 27.88 -11.91 6.26
N VAL A 28 27.99 -12.61 5.13
CA VAL A 28 27.11 -13.72 4.77
C VAL A 28 27.77 -15.05 5.15
N ILE A 29 27.06 -15.87 5.93
CA ILE A 29 27.51 -17.18 6.39
C ILE A 29 26.77 -18.27 5.62
N THR A 30 27.48 -19.24 5.05
CA THR A 30 26.87 -20.34 4.28
C THR A 30 27.07 -21.70 4.96
N LYS A 31 26.08 -22.59 4.83
CA LYS A 31 26.03 -23.90 5.52
C LYS A 31 26.68 -24.97 4.64
N LYS A 32 27.61 -25.76 5.19
CA LYS A 32 28.00 -27.04 4.59
C LYS A 32 27.09 -28.13 5.15
N SER A 33 26.33 -28.77 4.26
CA SER A 33 25.26 -29.72 4.53
C SER A 33 25.72 -30.98 5.30
N ALA A 34 25.30 -31.15 6.56
CA ALA A 34 25.34 -32.42 7.30
C ALA A 34 24.37 -32.49 8.51
N ILE A 35 23.20 -31.88 8.41
CA ILE A 35 22.04 -32.19 9.29
C ILE A 35 20.85 -32.51 8.38
N LEU A 36 21.05 -33.56 7.59
CA LEU A 36 20.02 -34.37 6.98
C LEU A 36 20.17 -35.74 7.64
N LYS A 37 19.47 -35.95 8.76
CA LYS A 37 19.08 -37.29 9.24
C LYS A 37 18.07 -37.32 10.40
N LEU A 38 17.60 -36.18 10.90
CA LEU A 38 16.34 -36.11 11.63
C LEU A 38 15.49 -34.98 11.04
N ALA A 39 14.43 -35.38 10.35
CA ALA A 39 13.41 -34.59 9.68
C ALA A 39 13.93 -33.57 8.65
N GLU A 40 13.85 -33.93 7.36
CA GLU A 40 13.52 -32.94 6.33
C GLU A 40 12.14 -32.37 6.65
N TYR A 41 12.09 -31.45 7.61
CA TYR A 41 11.00 -30.49 7.71
C TYR A 41 11.53 -29.22 7.07
N LYS A 42 11.16 -29.02 5.81
CA LYS A 42 11.47 -27.79 5.10
C LYS A 42 10.31 -26.80 5.30
N SER A 43 10.06 -26.41 6.55
CA SER A 43 9.16 -25.27 6.77
C SER A 43 9.85 -24.02 6.23
N ALA A 44 9.11 -23.27 5.44
CA ALA A 44 9.64 -22.17 4.66
C ALA A 44 9.03 -20.85 5.11
N VAL A 45 9.59 -20.31 6.17
CA VAL A 45 9.28 -18.97 6.66
C VAL A 45 10.49 -18.10 6.40
N MET A 46 10.33 -17.08 5.55
CA MET A 46 11.32 -16.01 5.44
C MET A 46 10.99 -14.93 6.46
N VAL A 47 11.95 -14.60 7.32
CA VAL A 47 11.95 -13.37 8.11
C VAL A 47 12.67 -12.32 7.27
N GLY A 48 11.91 -11.44 6.61
CA GLY A 48 12.48 -10.32 5.88
C GLY A 48 12.97 -9.25 6.85
N SER A 49 14.26 -8.90 6.78
CA SER A 49 14.73 -7.64 7.36
C SER A 49 14.34 -6.50 6.42
N ALA A 50 13.56 -5.56 6.95
CA ALA A 50 13.14 -4.38 6.22
C ALA A 50 14.36 -3.51 5.85
N ALA A 51 14.79 -3.61 4.61
CA ALA A 51 15.40 -2.49 3.91
C ALA A 51 14.26 -1.69 3.26
N THR A 52 14.14 -0.43 3.63
CA THR A 52 13.17 0.53 3.11
C THR A 52 13.33 0.68 1.60
N GLY A 53 12.44 0.01 0.83
CA GLY A 53 12.49 0.06 -0.62
C GLY A 53 11.34 -0.67 -1.34
N LYS A 54 10.22 0.05 -1.52
CA LYS A 54 9.28 0.02 -2.67
C LYS A 54 8.42 -1.24 -2.94
N GLY A 55 7.10 -1.06 -2.72
CA GLY A 55 6.03 -1.64 -3.55
C GLY A 55 5.37 -2.91 -3.03
N ASN A 56 4.35 -2.77 -2.18
CA ASN A 56 3.44 -3.88 -1.83
C ASN A 56 2.61 -4.30 -3.06
N SER A 57 3.16 -5.21 -3.88
CA SER A 57 2.42 -5.85 -4.98
C SER A 57 1.50 -6.92 -4.40
N LYS A 58 0.30 -6.50 -3.96
CA LYS A 58 -0.73 -7.39 -3.43
C LYS A 58 -1.90 -7.42 -4.39
N VAL A 59 -2.06 -8.52 -5.10
CA VAL A 59 -3.27 -8.82 -5.88
C VAL A 59 -4.23 -9.55 -4.95
N ASN A 60 -5.45 -9.04 -4.78
CA ASN A 60 -6.46 -9.66 -3.94
C ASN A 60 -7.12 -10.87 -4.63
N LYS A 61 -8.00 -11.57 -3.93
CA LYS A 61 -8.74 -12.76 -4.43
C LYS A 61 -9.55 -12.53 -5.72
N ASN A 62 -9.85 -11.27 -6.06
CA ASN A 62 -10.56 -10.88 -7.27
C ASN A 62 -9.60 -10.51 -8.42
N GLY A 63 -8.29 -10.75 -8.26
CA GLY A 63 -7.30 -10.35 -9.24
C GLY A 63 -7.06 -8.84 -9.28
N VAL A 64 -7.50 -8.08 -8.27
CA VAL A 64 -7.34 -6.62 -8.20
C VAL A 64 -6.05 -6.29 -7.46
N CYS A 65 -5.24 -5.43 -8.06
CA CYS A 65 -4.07 -4.88 -7.40
C CYS A 65 -4.45 -3.85 -6.33
N GLU A 66 -4.08 -4.10 -5.09
CA GLU A 66 -4.41 -3.25 -3.95
C GLU A 66 -3.83 -1.83 -4.10
N GLY A 67 -2.58 -1.70 -4.58
CA GLY A 67 -1.97 -0.39 -4.84
C GLY A 67 -2.74 0.42 -5.89
N GLU A 68 -3.20 -0.22 -6.96
CA GLU A 68 -4.04 0.42 -7.97
C GLU A 68 -5.42 0.76 -7.42
N ALA A 69 -6.04 -0.12 -6.64
CA ALA A 69 -7.31 0.13 -5.99
C ALA A 69 -7.25 1.36 -5.07
N ARG A 70 -6.16 1.54 -4.32
CA ARG A 70 -5.94 2.75 -3.48
C ARG A 70 -5.86 4.01 -4.32
N VAL A 71 -5.13 3.99 -5.44
CA VAL A 71 -5.04 5.16 -6.33
C VAL A 71 -6.41 5.48 -6.96
N ARG A 72 -7.15 4.47 -7.43
CA ARG A 72 -8.49 4.66 -7.97
C ARG A 72 -9.47 5.22 -6.94
N ALA A 73 -9.45 4.68 -5.72
CA ALA A 73 -10.28 5.16 -4.62
C ALA A 73 -9.94 6.62 -4.26
N PHE A 74 -8.65 6.98 -4.25
CA PHE A 74 -8.21 8.36 -4.05
C PHE A 74 -8.76 9.28 -5.14
N MET A 75 -8.70 8.87 -6.42
CA MET A 75 -9.25 9.65 -7.53
C MET A 75 -10.77 9.85 -7.41
N ARG A 76 -11.51 8.82 -6.99
CA ARG A 76 -12.96 8.91 -6.78
C ARG A 76 -13.31 9.83 -5.61
N MET A 77 -12.57 9.74 -4.50
CA MET A 77 -12.69 10.65 -3.36
C MET A 77 -12.43 12.10 -3.77
N LEU A 78 -11.37 12.33 -4.55
CA LEU A 78 -11.04 13.65 -5.07
C LEU A 78 -12.20 14.25 -5.88
N ARG A 79 -12.83 13.46 -6.76
CA ARG A 79 -13.99 13.93 -7.54
C ARG A 79 -15.15 14.39 -6.65
N VAL A 80 -15.41 13.71 -5.53
CA VAL A 80 -16.41 14.19 -4.55
C VAL A 80 -16.00 15.56 -3.97
N GLY A 81 -14.72 15.74 -3.67
CA GLY A 81 -14.18 17.03 -3.22
C GLY A 81 -14.44 18.16 -4.22
N GLU A 82 -14.19 17.90 -5.49
CA GLU A 82 -14.42 18.79 -6.62
C GLU A 82 -15.92 18.95 -6.99
N GLY A 83 -16.82 18.19 -6.36
CA GLY A 83 -18.26 18.21 -6.65
C GLY A 83 -18.68 17.48 -7.92
N THR A 84 -17.76 16.71 -8.52
CA THR A 84 -17.86 15.98 -9.79
C THR A 84 -17.89 14.45 -9.60
N GLY A 85 -18.00 14.02 -8.35
CA GLY A 85 -18.02 12.63 -7.93
C GLY A 85 -19.39 11.98 -8.07
N GLU A 86 -19.38 10.67 -7.83
CA GLU A 86 -20.56 9.81 -7.71
C GLU A 86 -21.35 10.03 -6.41
N LEU A 87 -20.76 10.73 -5.45
CA LEU A 87 -21.40 11.24 -4.25
C LEU A 87 -21.23 12.75 -4.21
N ASP A 88 -22.19 13.47 -3.63
CA ASP A 88 -21.95 14.81 -3.13
C ASP A 88 -21.23 14.77 -1.76
N LYS A 89 -20.92 15.94 -1.21
CA LYS A 89 -20.21 16.04 0.08
C LYS A 89 -21.02 15.53 1.28
N ASN A 90 -22.33 15.31 1.11
CA ASN A 90 -23.23 14.76 2.11
C ASN A 90 -23.51 13.25 1.89
N GLY A 91 -22.89 12.63 0.88
CA GLY A 91 -23.07 11.21 0.56
C GLY A 91 -24.29 10.91 -0.32
N ILE A 92 -24.92 11.92 -0.93
CA ILE A 92 -26.04 11.71 -1.86
C ILE A 92 -25.47 11.26 -3.21
N LYS A 93 -26.01 10.17 -3.76
CA LYS A 93 -25.59 9.64 -5.07
C LYS A 93 -25.92 10.59 -6.20
N LYS A 94 -24.96 10.75 -7.12
CA LYS A 94 -25.08 11.49 -8.37
C LYS A 94 -24.57 10.63 -9.51
N ASP A 95 -24.96 10.94 -10.75
CA ASP A 95 -24.35 10.31 -11.92
C ASP A 95 -22.95 10.92 -12.17
N PRO A 96 -21.86 10.17 -11.91
CA PRO A 96 -20.51 10.67 -12.12
C PRO A 96 -20.15 10.87 -13.61
N GLN A 97 -20.90 10.28 -14.54
CA GLN A 97 -20.55 10.31 -15.97
C GLN A 97 -20.75 11.68 -16.58
N ILE A 98 -21.81 12.37 -16.16
CA ILE A 98 -22.13 13.73 -16.60
C ILE A 98 -21.00 14.70 -16.22
N GLU A 99 -20.32 14.46 -15.12
CA GLU A 99 -19.35 15.41 -14.55
C GLU A 99 -18.00 15.46 -15.30
N TYR A 100 -17.72 14.49 -16.17
CA TYR A 100 -16.63 14.61 -17.15
C TYR A 100 -16.88 15.72 -18.19
N SER A 101 -18.13 16.14 -18.35
CA SER A 101 -18.54 17.24 -19.24
C SER A 101 -18.96 18.50 -18.49
N THR A 102 -18.59 18.62 -17.20
CA THR A 102 -18.91 19.78 -16.36
C THR A 102 -17.67 20.66 -16.16
N ALA A 103 -17.81 21.95 -16.38
CA ALA A 103 -16.85 22.97 -16.01
C ALA A 103 -17.31 23.76 -14.79
N PHE A 104 -16.42 24.61 -14.27
CA PHE A 104 -16.64 25.41 -13.08
C PHE A 104 -18.02 26.10 -13.09
N GLY A 105 -18.69 26.08 -11.93
CA GLY A 105 -20.04 26.63 -11.78
C GLY A 105 -21.15 25.81 -12.45
N GLY A 106 -20.89 24.57 -12.86
CA GLY A 106 -21.90 23.68 -13.47
C GLY A 106 -22.06 23.87 -14.98
N ASN A 107 -21.20 24.65 -15.63
CA ASN A 107 -21.23 24.86 -17.07
C ASN A 107 -21.01 23.55 -17.84
N LYS A 108 -21.64 23.38 -19.02
CA LYS A 108 -21.49 22.17 -19.83
C LYS A 108 -20.45 22.31 -20.94
N ILE A 109 -19.68 21.24 -21.14
CA ILE A 109 -18.66 21.10 -22.17
C ILE A 109 -19.21 20.16 -23.24
N ASN A 110 -19.47 20.69 -24.43
CA ASN A 110 -20.07 19.92 -25.52
C ASN A 110 -19.03 19.23 -26.42
N ASP A 111 -17.80 19.76 -26.44
CA ASP A 111 -16.70 19.20 -27.20
C ASP A 111 -15.58 18.72 -26.26
N LEU A 112 -15.36 17.40 -26.25
CA LEU A 112 -14.29 16.75 -25.49
C LEU A 112 -13.10 16.35 -26.37
N SER A 113 -13.00 16.91 -27.58
CA SER A 113 -11.81 16.76 -28.44
C SER A 113 -10.56 17.38 -27.80
N THR A 114 -10.72 18.35 -26.90
CA THR A 114 -9.66 18.95 -26.08
C THR A 114 -10.27 19.60 -24.84
N HIS A 115 -9.43 20.02 -23.87
CA HIS A 115 -9.87 20.87 -22.77
C HIS A 115 -10.53 22.14 -23.34
N PRO A 116 -11.61 22.67 -22.73
CA PRO A 116 -12.36 23.80 -23.29
C PRO A 116 -11.57 25.10 -23.45
N MET A 117 -10.39 25.21 -22.82
CA MET A 117 -9.50 26.39 -22.84
C MET A 117 -10.24 27.72 -22.61
N LYS A 118 -11.22 27.69 -21.71
CA LYS A 118 -12.15 28.78 -21.43
C LYS A 118 -12.22 29.05 -19.93
N VAL A 119 -12.31 30.33 -19.57
CA VAL A 119 -12.58 30.78 -18.20
C VAL A 119 -14.10 30.89 -18.01
N TYR A 120 -14.61 30.29 -16.94
CA TYR A 120 -15.99 30.33 -16.49
C TYR A 120 -16.07 31.15 -15.19
N GLY A 121 -16.57 32.38 -15.27
CA GLY A 121 -16.49 33.31 -14.14
C GLY A 121 -15.03 33.68 -13.86
N TRP A 122 -14.48 33.21 -12.73
CA TRP A 122 -13.11 33.48 -12.31
C TRP A 122 -12.19 32.24 -12.37
N SER A 123 -12.71 31.08 -12.81
CA SER A 123 -11.95 29.83 -12.87
C SER A 123 -12.07 29.18 -14.24
N SER A 124 -10.99 28.55 -14.71
CA SER A 124 -10.99 27.75 -15.94
C SER A 124 -11.11 26.25 -15.68
N ALA A 125 -11.43 25.87 -14.44
CA ALA A 125 -11.51 24.49 -14.02
C ALA A 125 -12.56 23.73 -14.83
N ALA A 126 -12.18 22.56 -15.35
CA ALA A 126 -13.05 21.77 -16.20
C ALA A 126 -12.87 20.26 -16.01
N GLY A 127 -13.94 19.52 -16.25
CA GLY A 127 -13.97 18.06 -16.21
C GLY A 127 -14.01 17.48 -14.80
N ALA A 128 -13.93 16.15 -14.71
CA ALA A 128 -14.09 15.39 -13.47
C ALA A 128 -13.06 15.77 -12.39
N TYR A 129 -11.90 16.29 -12.78
CA TYR A 129 -10.83 16.68 -11.85
C TYR A 129 -10.57 18.18 -11.80
N GLN A 130 -11.48 18.98 -12.39
CA GLN A 130 -11.44 20.44 -12.36
C GLN A 130 -10.07 21.00 -12.78
N ILE A 131 -9.49 20.44 -13.85
CA ILE A 131 -8.17 20.83 -14.36
C ILE A 131 -8.29 22.24 -14.96
N MET A 132 -7.34 23.12 -14.63
CA MET A 132 -7.29 24.49 -15.15
C MET A 132 -6.67 24.53 -16.56
N GLN A 133 -7.04 25.53 -17.37
CA GLN A 133 -6.55 25.67 -18.74
C GLN A 133 -5.02 25.77 -18.84
N TYR A 134 -4.38 26.49 -17.92
CA TYR A 134 -2.92 26.63 -17.89
C TYR A 134 -2.25 25.32 -17.48
N THR A 135 -2.86 24.58 -16.56
CA THR A 135 -2.39 23.25 -16.14
C THR A 135 -2.47 22.26 -17.30
N TYR A 136 -3.57 22.26 -18.05
CA TYR A 136 -3.73 21.43 -19.25
C TYR A 136 -2.70 21.79 -20.33
N ALA A 137 -2.47 23.09 -20.58
CA ALA A 137 -1.45 23.56 -21.51
C ALA A 137 -0.04 23.16 -21.08
N TRP A 138 0.28 23.29 -19.78
CA TRP A 138 1.56 22.89 -19.22
C TRP A 138 1.80 21.38 -19.33
N LEU A 139 0.80 20.54 -19.01
CA LEU A 139 0.87 19.08 -19.25
C LEU A 139 1.07 18.74 -20.74
N GLY A 140 0.81 19.69 -21.63
CA GLY A 140 1.05 19.64 -23.06
C GLY A 140 2.36 20.24 -23.54
N GLY A 141 3.31 20.49 -22.65
CA GLY A 141 4.61 21.06 -22.98
C GLY A 141 4.60 22.58 -23.17
N SER A 142 3.52 23.31 -22.87
CA SER A 142 3.57 24.78 -22.98
C SER A 142 4.24 25.41 -21.76
N LYS A 143 5.22 26.30 -21.99
CA LYS A 143 5.82 27.09 -20.92
C LYS A 143 4.78 28.04 -20.31
N LEU A 144 4.81 28.17 -18.99
CA LEU A 144 3.98 29.13 -18.25
C LEU A 144 4.83 30.27 -17.69
N GLU A 145 4.25 31.47 -17.68
CA GLU A 145 4.81 32.65 -17.03
C GLU A 145 3.82 33.17 -15.99
N TRP A 146 4.27 33.35 -14.75
CA TRP A 146 3.46 33.99 -13.71
C TRP A 146 3.47 35.50 -13.91
N THR A 147 2.29 36.12 -14.08
CA THR A 147 2.17 37.57 -14.32
C THR A 147 2.12 38.41 -13.04
N GLY A 148 2.07 37.77 -11.87
CA GLY A 148 1.68 38.42 -10.62
C GLY A 148 0.22 38.17 -10.25
N GLU A 149 -0.63 37.82 -11.22
CA GLU A 149 -2.07 37.60 -11.02
C GLU A 149 -2.56 36.25 -11.58
N TYR A 150 -2.03 35.83 -12.72
CA TYR A 150 -2.41 34.59 -13.39
C TYR A 150 -1.23 33.97 -14.13
N PHE A 151 -1.37 32.71 -14.55
CA PHE A 151 -0.41 32.06 -15.44
C PHE A 151 -0.73 32.37 -16.90
N LYS A 152 0.19 33.04 -17.58
CA LYS A 152 0.17 33.23 -19.03
C LYS A 152 0.76 31.99 -19.70
N ILE A 153 0.03 31.44 -20.67
CA ILE A 153 0.52 30.33 -21.51
C ILE A 153 1.36 30.94 -22.63
N LEU A 154 2.62 30.56 -22.71
CA LEU A 154 3.53 31.02 -23.76
C LEU A 154 3.54 30.03 -24.93
N ASN A 155 3.78 30.55 -26.14
CA ASN A 155 3.98 29.71 -27.33
C ASN A 155 5.43 29.17 -27.39
N ILE A 156 5.89 28.58 -26.29
CA ILE A 156 7.21 27.95 -26.15
C ILE A 156 6.98 26.52 -25.68
N TYR A 157 7.55 25.58 -26.42
CA TYR A 157 7.41 24.15 -26.16
C TYR A 157 8.58 23.61 -25.32
N GLU A 158 8.27 22.93 -24.23
CA GLU A 158 9.18 22.32 -23.26
C GLU A 158 8.85 20.82 -23.12
N VAL A 159 9.71 19.97 -23.69
CA VAL A 159 9.47 18.51 -23.80
C VAL A 159 9.43 17.79 -22.45
N GLU A 160 10.16 18.30 -21.45
CA GLU A 160 10.32 17.65 -20.14
C GLU A 160 8.99 17.46 -19.39
N HIS A 161 8.01 18.33 -19.64
CA HIS A 161 6.69 18.26 -19.02
C HIS A 161 5.54 18.07 -20.03
N ASP A 162 5.83 17.59 -21.24
CA ASP A 162 4.78 17.13 -22.18
C ASP A 162 4.30 15.72 -21.80
N TYR A 163 3.58 15.66 -20.68
CA TYR A 163 2.91 14.45 -20.19
C TYR A 163 1.87 13.93 -21.19
N ARG A 164 1.17 14.83 -21.89
CA ARG A 164 0.15 14.45 -22.89
C ARG A 164 0.76 13.64 -24.01
N LYS A 165 1.87 14.09 -24.60
CA LYS A 165 2.58 13.33 -25.64
C LYS A 165 3.19 12.04 -25.09
N LYS A 166 3.81 12.09 -23.90
CA LYS A 166 4.44 10.94 -23.25
C LYS A 166 3.45 9.79 -22.99
N TYR A 167 2.23 10.11 -22.56
CA TYR A 167 1.19 9.15 -22.20
C TYR A 167 0.07 9.03 -23.25
N LYS A 168 0.29 9.58 -24.46
CA LYS A 168 -0.64 9.50 -25.60
C LYS A 168 -2.05 9.99 -25.28
N ILE A 169 -2.14 11.13 -24.59
CA ILE A 169 -3.39 11.80 -24.20
C ILE A 169 -3.67 12.93 -25.19
N TYR A 170 -4.54 12.67 -26.17
CA TYR A 170 -4.78 13.59 -27.29
C TYR A 170 -6.14 14.29 -27.26
N ASP A 171 -7.03 13.89 -26.35
CA ASP A 171 -8.35 14.47 -26.20
C ASP A 171 -8.66 14.78 -24.74
N TYR A 172 -9.89 15.18 -24.45
CA TYR A 172 -10.39 15.44 -23.11
C TYR A 172 -11.58 14.56 -22.75
N LYS A 173 -11.66 13.37 -23.35
CA LYS A 173 -12.66 12.36 -23.01
C LYS A 173 -12.41 11.78 -21.62
N PRO A 174 -13.36 11.01 -21.05
CA PRO A 174 -13.25 10.53 -19.68
C PRO A 174 -11.95 9.78 -19.33
N GLU A 175 -11.48 8.83 -20.17
CA GLU A 175 -10.19 8.14 -19.94
C GLU A 175 -9.00 9.12 -19.93
N SER A 176 -9.01 10.10 -20.83
CA SER A 176 -7.97 11.12 -20.91
C SER A 176 -7.94 12.01 -19.67
N GLN A 177 -9.10 12.41 -19.15
CA GLN A 177 -9.18 13.18 -17.90
C GLN A 177 -8.64 12.39 -16.71
N ASP A 178 -8.97 11.09 -16.59
CA ASP A 178 -8.41 10.24 -15.55
C ASP A 178 -6.88 10.15 -15.67
N LYS A 179 -6.35 9.95 -16.89
CA LYS A 179 -4.90 9.92 -17.14
C LYS A 179 -4.22 11.25 -16.81
N LEU A 180 -4.85 12.38 -17.10
CA LEU A 180 -4.33 13.70 -16.73
C LEU A 180 -4.28 13.88 -15.21
N CYS A 181 -5.26 13.38 -14.46
CA CYS A 181 -5.21 13.33 -13.00
C CYS A 181 -3.97 12.56 -12.51
N ILE A 182 -3.67 11.39 -13.10
CA ILE A 182 -2.46 10.64 -12.78
C ILE A 182 -1.19 11.44 -13.11
N CYS A 183 -1.16 12.16 -14.24
CA CYS A 183 -0.02 13.00 -14.60
C CYS A 183 0.24 14.10 -13.55
N LEU A 184 -0.81 14.75 -13.06
CA LEU A 184 -0.71 15.75 -12.00
C LEU A 184 -0.18 15.15 -10.69
N MET A 185 -0.67 13.98 -10.31
CA MET A 185 -0.15 13.30 -9.13
C MET A 185 1.31 12.88 -9.32
N LYS A 186 1.67 12.41 -10.52
CA LYS A 186 3.02 11.96 -10.86
C LYS A 186 4.06 13.08 -10.83
N ASP A 187 3.69 14.29 -11.26
CA ASP A 187 4.56 15.47 -11.19
C ASP A 187 5.05 15.74 -9.77
N LYS A 188 4.21 15.45 -8.76
CA LYS A 188 4.59 15.51 -7.35
C LYS A 188 5.25 14.20 -6.91
N LYS A 189 6.57 14.13 -7.07
CA LYS A 189 7.39 12.98 -6.68
C LYS A 189 7.04 12.49 -5.26
N GLY A 190 6.64 11.22 -5.15
CA GLY A 190 6.26 10.59 -3.88
C GLY A 190 4.76 10.58 -3.59
N PHE A 191 3.94 11.33 -4.33
CA PHE A 191 2.50 11.40 -4.08
C PHE A 191 1.80 10.06 -4.38
N ILE A 192 1.99 9.51 -5.58
CA ILE A 192 1.38 8.22 -5.96
C ILE A 192 1.92 7.09 -5.07
N GLU A 193 3.21 7.09 -4.74
CA GLU A 193 3.81 6.12 -3.83
C GLU A 193 3.16 6.15 -2.44
N MET A 194 2.94 7.36 -1.90
CA MET A 194 2.30 7.54 -0.59
C MET A 194 0.86 7.00 -0.57
N ILE A 195 0.10 7.19 -1.67
CA ILE A 195 -1.23 6.60 -1.84
C ILE A 195 -1.13 5.08 -1.91
N ILE A 196 -0.22 4.54 -2.73
CA ILE A 196 0.02 3.10 -2.85
C ILE A 196 0.36 2.47 -1.50
N GLU A 197 1.10 3.17 -0.64
CA GLU A 197 1.46 2.73 0.70
C GLU A 197 0.30 2.82 1.72
N GLY A 198 -0.82 3.45 1.34
CA GLY A 198 -2.01 3.61 2.18
C GLY A 198 -1.92 4.82 3.12
N GLN A 199 -0.95 5.70 2.93
CA GLN A 199 -0.76 6.92 3.72
C GLN A 199 -1.68 8.04 3.19
N ILE A 200 -3.00 7.84 3.25
CA ILE A 200 -3.99 8.66 2.52
C ILE A 200 -4.10 10.07 3.07
N GLU A 201 -4.23 10.24 4.38
CA GLU A 201 -4.26 11.58 4.99
C GLU A 201 -2.98 12.37 4.65
N GLY A 202 -1.82 11.72 4.77
CA GLY A 202 -0.54 12.31 4.37
C GLY A 202 -0.52 12.71 2.89
N SER A 203 -1.07 11.86 2.01
CA SER A 203 -1.17 12.13 0.57
C SER A 203 -2.04 13.36 0.27
N ILE A 204 -3.16 13.51 0.97
CA ILE A 204 -4.05 14.68 0.86
C ILE A 204 -3.32 15.94 1.32
N ARG A 205 -2.76 15.94 2.53
CA ARG A 205 -2.16 17.14 3.13
C ARG A 205 -0.88 17.57 2.43
N ASN A 206 0.00 16.63 2.09
CA ASN A 206 1.34 16.95 1.61
C ASN A 206 1.41 17.15 0.10
N TYR A 207 0.43 16.66 -0.66
CA TYR A 207 0.44 16.75 -2.12
C TYR A 207 -0.90 17.19 -2.68
N GLY A 208 -1.98 16.47 -2.40
CA GLY A 208 -3.29 16.70 -3.00
C GLY A 208 -3.78 18.15 -2.88
N SER A 209 -3.72 18.74 -1.67
CA SER A 209 -4.18 20.12 -1.46
C SER A 209 -3.31 21.21 -2.10
N PHE A 210 -2.21 20.86 -2.80
CA PHE A 210 -1.36 21.80 -3.58
C PHE A 210 -1.79 21.82 -5.06
N ILE A 211 -2.72 20.95 -5.42
CA ILE A 211 -3.24 20.81 -6.77
C ILE A 211 -4.73 21.15 -6.76
N TRP A 212 -5.47 20.65 -5.77
CA TRP A 212 -6.91 20.78 -5.67
C TRP A 212 -7.33 21.57 -4.45
N ALA A 213 -8.02 22.68 -4.68
CA ALA A 213 -8.44 23.58 -3.62
C ALA A 213 -9.52 22.98 -2.70
N SER A 214 -10.25 21.97 -3.18
CA SER A 214 -11.24 21.25 -2.40
C SER A 214 -10.66 20.34 -1.33
N LEU A 215 -9.35 20.04 -1.37
CA LEU A 215 -8.71 19.16 -0.41
C LEU A 215 -8.18 19.94 0.81
N PRO A 216 -8.34 19.38 2.03
CA PRO A 216 -7.88 20.03 3.25
C PRO A 216 -6.36 19.97 3.40
N HIS A 217 -5.77 21.04 3.93
CA HIS A 217 -4.35 21.12 4.29
C HIS A 217 -4.13 21.07 5.80
N THR A 218 -4.69 22.03 6.53
CA THR A 218 -4.55 22.15 7.99
C THR A 218 -5.93 22.12 8.63
N GLY A 219 -6.17 21.15 9.50
CA GLY A 219 -7.54 20.81 9.92
C GLY A 219 -8.37 20.47 8.68
N ASP A 220 -9.51 21.16 8.54
CA ASP A 220 -10.44 21.06 7.41
C ASP A 220 -10.32 22.22 6.40
N ASN A 221 -9.30 23.08 6.54
CA ASN A 221 -9.16 24.27 5.73
C ASN A 221 -8.36 24.03 4.44
N SER A 222 -8.75 24.70 3.35
CA SER A 222 -7.97 24.76 2.10
C SER A 222 -6.68 25.55 2.26
N ARG A 223 -5.74 25.41 1.31
CA ARG A 223 -4.59 26.31 1.15
C ARG A 223 -4.93 27.59 0.41
N TYR A 224 -5.94 27.54 -0.44
CA TYR A 224 -6.20 28.61 -1.39
C TYR A 224 -7.15 29.62 -0.80
N LYS A 225 -6.88 30.89 -1.07
CA LYS A 225 -7.79 31.98 -0.77
C LYS A 225 -8.63 32.31 -2.01
N ASN A 226 -9.82 32.83 -1.78
CA ASN A 226 -10.64 33.44 -2.82
C ASN A 226 -10.18 34.90 -3.04
N ASN A 227 -10.84 35.59 -3.98
CA ASN A 227 -10.51 36.98 -4.33
C ASN A 227 -10.78 38.00 -3.19
N LYS A 228 -11.44 37.57 -2.11
CA LYS A 228 -11.67 38.36 -0.89
C LYS A 228 -10.63 38.08 0.21
N GLY A 229 -9.67 37.19 -0.05
CA GLY A 229 -8.65 36.78 0.92
C GLY A 229 -9.11 35.72 1.93
N GLU A 230 -10.33 35.19 1.77
CA GLU A 230 -10.91 34.14 2.63
C GLU A 230 -10.50 32.77 2.10
N LEU A 231 -10.30 31.78 2.98
CA LEU A 231 -9.97 30.43 2.55
C LEU A 231 -11.14 29.82 1.76
N GLN A 232 -10.81 29.17 0.64
CA GLN A 232 -11.78 28.43 -0.14
C GLN A 232 -12.30 27.23 0.67
N PRO A 233 -13.57 26.84 0.47
CA PRO A 233 -14.14 25.70 1.16
C PRO A 233 -13.44 24.41 0.72
N ALA A 234 -12.82 23.72 1.68
CA ALA A 234 -12.34 22.36 1.50
C ALA A 234 -13.36 21.36 2.07
N THR A 235 -13.33 20.15 1.55
CA THR A 235 -14.04 19.01 2.12
C THR A 235 -13.35 18.60 3.43
N PRO A 236 -14.08 18.38 4.53
CA PRO A 236 -13.48 17.97 5.80
C PRO A 236 -12.65 16.69 5.65
N MET A 237 -11.53 16.60 6.38
CA MET A 237 -10.62 15.45 6.29
C MET A 237 -11.35 14.13 6.59
N LYS A 238 -12.20 14.15 7.62
CA LYS A 238 -13.02 12.99 7.99
C LYS A 238 -13.85 12.50 6.81
N THR A 239 -14.57 13.40 6.13
CA THR A 239 -15.39 13.09 4.96
C THR A 239 -14.54 12.56 3.79
N CYS A 240 -13.36 13.12 3.55
CA CYS A 240 -12.42 12.59 2.56
C CYS A 240 -12.04 11.12 2.87
N ILE A 241 -11.68 10.81 4.12
CA ILE A 241 -11.30 9.44 4.51
C ILE A 241 -12.49 8.48 4.44
N GLU A 242 -13.69 8.90 4.86
CA GLU A 242 -14.91 8.10 4.77
C GLU A 242 -15.25 7.74 3.32
N HIS A 243 -15.28 8.72 2.42
CA HIS A 243 -15.50 8.46 0.99
C HIS A 243 -14.41 7.60 0.37
N TYR A 244 -13.14 7.86 0.71
CA TYR A 244 -12.03 7.03 0.24
C TYR A 244 -12.21 5.56 0.64
N ASN A 245 -12.58 5.28 1.90
CA ASN A 245 -12.74 3.90 2.38
C ASN A 245 -13.89 3.18 1.65
N ILE A 246 -15.03 3.87 1.44
CA ILE A 246 -16.14 3.35 0.64
C ILE A 246 -15.66 2.96 -0.76
N PHE A 247 -14.98 3.88 -1.45
CA PHE A 247 -14.51 3.64 -2.80
C PHE A 247 -13.42 2.57 -2.84
N LEU A 248 -12.55 2.47 -1.84
CA LEU A 248 -11.54 1.42 -1.76
C LEU A 248 -12.18 0.03 -1.70
N GLU A 249 -13.23 -0.15 -0.88
CA GLU A 249 -13.95 -1.42 -0.81
C GLU A 249 -14.59 -1.82 -2.16
N GLU A 250 -15.07 -0.84 -2.92
CA GLU A 250 -15.63 -1.05 -4.25
C GLU A 250 -14.55 -1.37 -5.29
N GLU A 251 -13.44 -0.62 -5.30
CA GLU A 251 -12.31 -0.86 -6.19
C GLU A 251 -11.70 -2.24 -5.94
N LEU A 252 -11.59 -2.69 -4.69
CA LEU A 252 -11.15 -4.04 -4.33
C LEU A 252 -12.12 -5.13 -4.83
N ARG A 253 -13.38 -4.79 -5.09
CA ARG A 253 -14.38 -5.66 -5.74
C ARG A 253 -14.43 -5.49 -7.26
N ALA A 254 -13.49 -4.75 -7.84
CA ALA A 254 -13.45 -4.39 -9.26
C ALA A 254 -14.67 -3.58 -9.73
N VAL A 255 -15.28 -2.81 -8.82
CA VAL A 255 -16.37 -1.88 -9.11
C VAL A 255 -15.80 -0.47 -9.13
N SER A 256 -15.84 0.17 -10.31
CA SER A 256 -15.25 1.50 -10.52
C SER A 256 -16.11 2.33 -11.47
N ASN A 257 -16.21 3.63 -11.19
CA ASN A 257 -16.78 4.64 -12.09
C ASN A 257 -15.70 5.39 -12.90
N LEU A 258 -14.45 4.93 -12.83
CA LEU A 258 -13.34 5.46 -13.61
C LEU A 258 -13.22 4.74 -14.95
N HIS A 259 -12.66 5.42 -15.94
CA HIS A 259 -12.43 4.92 -17.30
C HIS A 259 -11.01 4.39 -17.50
N LEU A 260 -10.16 4.48 -16.48
CA LEU A 260 -8.84 3.86 -16.51
C LEU A 260 -8.95 2.34 -16.64
N LYS A 261 -8.18 1.79 -17.57
CA LYS A 261 -8.03 0.34 -17.74
C LYS A 261 -7.28 -0.26 -16.56
N LYS A 262 -7.58 -1.53 -16.24
CA LYS A 262 -6.83 -2.28 -15.24
C LYS A 262 -5.34 -2.31 -15.61
N GLY A 263 -4.47 -2.09 -14.63
CA GLY A 263 -3.02 -2.06 -14.83
C GLY A 263 -2.46 -0.71 -15.28
N PHE A 264 -3.28 0.35 -15.35
CA PHE A 264 -2.87 1.66 -15.89
C PHE A 264 -1.61 2.23 -15.21
N LEU A 265 -1.41 1.97 -13.91
CA LEU A 265 -0.28 2.51 -13.16
C LEU A 265 1.08 2.07 -13.73
N SER A 266 1.13 0.91 -14.38
CA SER A 266 2.33 0.43 -15.07
C SER A 266 2.74 1.33 -16.24
N GLU A 267 1.78 1.91 -16.97
CA GLU A 267 2.01 2.89 -18.04
C GLU A 267 2.74 4.12 -17.47
N PHE A 268 2.44 4.48 -16.22
CA PHE A 268 3.05 5.61 -15.51
C PHE A 268 4.33 5.25 -14.76
N GLY A 269 4.86 4.04 -14.94
CA GLY A 269 6.11 3.58 -14.33
C GLY A 269 5.97 3.08 -12.89
N TYR A 270 4.75 2.88 -12.41
CA TYR A 270 4.48 2.33 -11.08
C TYR A 270 4.23 0.83 -11.18
N LYS A 271 5.17 0.06 -10.63
CA LYS A 271 5.07 -1.39 -10.50
C LYS A 271 4.46 -1.75 -9.15
N CYS A 272 3.26 -1.26 -8.87
CA CYS A 272 2.49 -1.69 -7.68
C CYS A 272 1.70 -2.98 -7.92
N CYS A 273 1.62 -3.39 -9.19
CA CYS A 273 0.88 -4.56 -9.65
C CYS A 273 1.68 -5.34 -10.69
N SER A 274 3.00 -5.08 -10.79
CA SER A 274 3.81 -5.80 -11.76
C SER A 274 3.45 -7.26 -11.64
N GLU A 275 3.19 -7.88 -12.79
CA GLU A 275 3.25 -9.31 -12.95
C GLU A 275 4.66 -9.76 -12.51
N ASN A 276 4.93 -9.78 -11.21
CA ASN A 276 5.07 -11.07 -10.63
C ASN A 276 3.77 -11.72 -11.04
N ASN A 277 3.85 -12.60 -12.04
CA ASN A 277 3.10 -13.83 -11.96
C ASN A 277 2.73 -14.00 -10.50
N LEU A 278 1.44 -14.00 -10.18
CA LEU A 278 1.02 -14.80 -9.07
C LEU A 278 1.51 -16.19 -9.44
N ILE A 279 2.78 -16.46 -9.17
CA ILE A 279 3.18 -17.75 -8.74
C ILE A 279 2.47 -17.79 -7.40
N GLN A 280 1.21 -18.23 -7.45
CA GLN A 280 0.85 -19.43 -6.73
C GLN A 280 2.11 -20.31 -6.70
N GLY A 281 2.93 -20.08 -5.67
CA GLY A 281 4.21 -20.71 -5.38
C GLY A 281 5.13 -20.92 -6.57
N GLU A 282 6.17 -20.10 -6.69
CA GLU A 282 7.40 -20.74 -7.12
C GLU A 282 7.76 -21.62 -5.93
N ILE A 283 7.45 -22.92 -6.10
CA ILE A 283 8.03 -24.02 -5.38
C ILE A 283 9.48 -23.63 -5.14
N CYS A 284 9.80 -23.27 -3.90
CA CYS A 284 11.09 -22.68 -3.63
C CYS A 284 12.15 -23.66 -4.09
N LYS A 285 13.09 -23.18 -4.90
CA LYS A 285 14.04 -24.06 -5.61
C LYS A 285 14.88 -24.91 -4.63
N GLN A 286 14.94 -24.49 -3.37
CA GLN A 286 15.59 -25.20 -2.28
C GLN A 286 14.66 -26.16 -1.52
N CYS A 287 13.44 -25.74 -1.14
CA CYS A 287 12.54 -26.57 -0.34
C CYS A 287 11.48 -27.35 -1.10
N LYS A 288 11.26 -26.99 -2.35
CA LYS A 288 10.21 -27.47 -3.22
C LYS A 288 8.78 -27.29 -2.66
N ASP A 289 8.57 -26.24 -1.88
CA ASP A 289 7.26 -25.90 -1.30
C ASP A 289 6.97 -24.39 -1.39
N TYR A 290 5.73 -24.02 -1.06
CA TYR A 290 5.23 -22.64 -1.02
C TYR A 290 5.78 -21.92 0.22
N HIS A 291 6.23 -20.67 0.06
CA HIS A 291 6.61 -19.81 1.17
C HIS A 291 5.42 -18.93 1.59
N TYR A 292 5.18 -18.81 2.90
CA TYR A 292 4.14 -17.94 3.45
C TYR A 292 4.76 -16.65 3.99
N ASP A 293 4.26 -15.50 3.52
CA ASP A 293 4.70 -14.18 4.00
C ASP A 293 4.03 -13.86 5.35
N VAL A 294 4.83 -13.86 6.41
CA VAL A 294 4.45 -13.54 7.80
C VAL A 294 4.67 -12.06 8.17
N ALA A 295 5.23 -11.24 7.28
CA ALA A 295 5.61 -9.84 7.56
C ALA A 295 4.49 -8.81 7.32
N LYS A 296 3.23 -9.23 7.22
CA LYS A 296 2.10 -8.31 6.98
C LYS A 296 1.88 -7.39 8.18
N ASN A 297 2.05 -6.07 8.03
CA ASN A 297 1.91 -5.08 9.13
C ASN A 297 0.65 -5.22 10.00
N LYS A 298 -0.50 -5.63 9.44
CA LYS A 298 -1.74 -5.89 10.22
C LYS A 298 -1.63 -7.08 11.21
N ASN A 299 -0.58 -7.88 11.07
CA ASN A 299 -0.28 -9.05 11.91
C ASN A 299 0.69 -8.68 13.07
N TRP A 300 1.12 -7.41 13.15
CA TRP A 300 2.11 -6.95 14.13
C TRP A 300 1.51 -5.82 14.97
N VAL A 301 1.52 -5.99 16.28
CA VAL A 301 1.14 -4.95 17.26
C VAL A 301 2.38 -4.59 18.06
N HIS A 302 2.53 -3.30 18.40
CA HIS A 302 3.61 -2.86 19.28
C HIS A 302 3.37 -3.39 20.69
N GLN A 303 4.19 -4.35 21.11
CA GLN A 303 4.14 -4.92 22.45
C GLN A 303 4.70 -3.91 23.47
N LYS A 304 3.96 -3.67 24.55
CA LYS A 304 4.50 -2.96 25.72
C LYS A 304 5.26 -3.94 26.63
N PRO A 305 6.32 -3.49 27.33
CA PRO A 305 7.02 -4.31 28.30
C PRO A 305 6.04 -4.92 29.32
N SER A 306 6.20 -6.21 29.61
CA SER A 306 5.37 -6.98 30.56
C SER A 306 3.89 -7.21 30.16
N GLU A 307 3.49 -6.87 28.94
CA GLU A 307 2.11 -7.05 28.41
C GLU A 307 2.06 -8.07 27.27
N CYS A 308 2.91 -9.11 27.30
CA CYS A 308 3.03 -10.08 26.20
C CYS A 308 1.72 -10.84 25.92
N TRP A 309 1.02 -11.23 26.98
CA TRP A 309 -0.26 -11.91 26.90
C TRP A 309 -1.37 -10.97 26.44
N GLN A 310 -1.44 -9.75 26.97
CA GLN A 310 -2.45 -8.78 26.57
C GLN A 310 -2.30 -8.39 25.09
N THR A 311 -1.06 -8.19 24.63
CA THR A 311 -0.77 -7.95 23.20
C THR A 311 -1.24 -9.12 22.34
N SER A 312 -1.09 -10.35 22.82
CA SER A 312 -1.59 -11.54 22.12
C SER A 312 -3.12 -11.56 22.07
N ILE A 313 -3.81 -11.19 23.16
CA ILE A 313 -5.27 -11.04 23.19
C ILE A 313 -5.74 -9.96 22.21
N ASP A 314 -5.06 -8.80 22.18
CA ASP A 314 -5.42 -7.69 21.30
C ASP A 314 -5.30 -8.10 19.83
N ILE A 315 -4.23 -8.83 19.49
CA ILE A 315 -4.06 -9.44 18.16
C ILE A 315 -5.21 -10.39 17.88
N LEU A 316 -5.53 -11.34 18.77
CA LEU A 316 -6.63 -12.29 18.53
C LEU A 316 -8.00 -11.60 18.37
N THR A 317 -8.26 -10.56 19.17
CA THR A 317 -9.51 -9.80 19.13
C THR A 317 -9.66 -9.03 17.82
N ASN A 318 -8.57 -8.50 17.26
CA ASN A 318 -8.57 -7.90 15.91
C ASN A 318 -8.97 -8.88 14.80
N TYR A 319 -8.86 -10.19 15.07
CA TYR A 319 -9.27 -11.27 14.16
C TYR A 319 -10.63 -11.87 14.55
N GLY A 320 -11.38 -11.24 15.44
CA GLY A 320 -12.72 -11.65 15.83
C GLY A 320 -12.76 -12.87 16.78
N LEU A 321 -11.62 -13.23 17.37
CA LEU A 321 -11.54 -14.32 18.33
C LEU A 321 -11.86 -13.86 19.75
N LYS A 322 -12.29 -14.81 20.57
CA LYS A 322 -12.58 -14.54 21.99
C LYS A 322 -11.26 -14.26 22.72
N ASN A 323 -11.36 -13.43 23.76
CA ASN A 323 -10.22 -13.03 24.60
C ASN A 323 -9.50 -14.20 25.33
N ASN A 324 -10.07 -15.41 25.31
CA ASN A 324 -9.47 -16.62 25.85
C ASN A 324 -8.99 -17.62 24.76
N SER A 325 -9.04 -17.27 23.48
CA SER A 325 -8.70 -18.19 22.39
C SER A 325 -7.23 -18.64 22.36
N GLY A 326 -6.33 -17.98 23.09
CA GLY A 326 -4.93 -18.39 23.26
C GLY A 326 -4.59 -19.07 24.59
N TYR A 327 -5.59 -19.40 25.41
CA TYR A 327 -5.40 -19.75 26.83
C TYR A 327 -4.89 -21.17 27.06
N ALA A 328 -3.68 -21.32 27.65
CA ALA A 328 -2.83 -22.47 28.02
C ALA A 328 -3.24 -23.96 27.91
N GLU A 329 -4.52 -24.32 27.77
CA GLU A 329 -5.04 -25.69 27.92
C GLU A 329 -4.49 -26.71 26.90
N ASN A 330 -4.01 -26.28 25.72
CA ASN A 330 -3.59 -27.20 24.65
C ASN A 330 -2.31 -26.75 23.91
N ARG A 331 -1.33 -26.26 24.67
CA ARG A 331 -0.09 -25.71 24.11
C ARG A 331 0.89 -26.80 23.68
N ILE A 332 1.62 -26.55 22.59
CA ILE A 332 2.70 -27.41 22.08
C ILE A 332 4.03 -26.77 22.48
N ILE A 333 4.88 -27.51 23.19
CA ILE A 333 6.14 -26.98 23.73
C ILE A 333 7.29 -27.44 22.86
N MET A 334 7.94 -26.52 22.12
CA MET A 334 8.92 -26.90 21.10
C MET A 334 10.38 -26.78 21.56
N ALA A 335 10.67 -25.93 22.55
CA ALA A 335 12.03 -25.70 23.02
C ALA A 335 12.07 -25.29 24.50
N ASP A 336 13.25 -25.21 25.09
CA ASP A 336 13.48 -24.52 26.36
C ASP A 336 13.71 -23.00 26.15
N GLN A 337 13.56 -22.19 27.21
CA GLN A 337 13.80 -20.73 27.14
C GLN A 337 15.25 -20.36 26.77
N THR A 338 16.19 -21.29 26.93
CA THR A 338 17.60 -21.12 26.57
C THR A 338 17.87 -21.32 25.08
N GLY A 339 16.88 -21.81 24.32
CA GLY A 339 16.96 -22.02 22.86
C GLY A 339 17.97 -23.08 22.45
N SER A 340 18.49 -23.87 23.40
CA SER A 340 19.60 -24.79 23.20
C SER A 340 19.14 -26.20 22.84
N THR A 341 17.88 -26.55 23.12
CA THR A 341 17.34 -27.89 22.88
C THR A 341 15.91 -27.83 22.34
N LEU A 342 15.69 -28.41 21.16
CA LEU A 342 14.34 -28.67 20.63
C LEU A 342 13.80 -29.98 21.19
N ILE A 343 12.52 -30.03 21.55
CA ILE A 343 11.83 -31.26 21.97
C ILE A 343 11.35 -31.99 20.71
N PRO A 344 11.94 -33.13 20.28
CA PRO A 344 11.76 -33.62 18.90
C PRO A 344 10.31 -34.00 18.55
N LYS A 345 9.60 -34.67 19.47
CA LYS A 345 8.21 -35.10 19.27
C LYS A 345 7.27 -33.90 19.11
N ASP A 346 7.42 -32.91 19.99
CA ASP A 346 6.54 -31.74 20.05
C ASP A 346 6.93 -30.70 19.00
N THR A 347 8.20 -30.65 18.59
CA THR A 347 8.68 -29.84 17.46
C THR A 347 8.01 -30.26 16.17
N LYS A 348 7.88 -31.57 15.90
CA LYS A 348 7.19 -32.03 14.70
C LYS A 348 5.70 -31.65 14.73
N ILE A 349 5.03 -31.90 15.85
CA ILE A 349 3.61 -31.54 16.01
C ILE A 349 3.40 -30.02 15.88
N ALA A 350 4.31 -29.22 16.44
CA ALA A 350 4.32 -27.77 16.33
C ALA A 350 4.50 -27.29 14.88
N LEU A 351 5.46 -27.86 14.15
CA LEU A 351 5.71 -27.52 12.76
C LEU A 351 4.55 -27.96 11.86
N ASP A 352 4.04 -29.19 12.03
CA ASP A 352 2.83 -29.68 11.35
C ASP A 352 1.64 -28.73 11.58
N TYR A 353 1.49 -28.25 12.82
CA TYR A 353 0.44 -27.32 13.21
C TYR A 353 0.63 -25.94 12.58
N LEU A 354 1.83 -25.37 12.67
CA LEU A 354 2.20 -24.08 12.07
C LEU A 354 1.95 -24.11 10.56
N ASP A 355 2.47 -25.10 9.85
CA ASP A 355 2.30 -25.20 8.40
C ASP A 355 0.83 -25.38 8.02
N LYS A 356 0.09 -26.21 8.76
CA LYS A 356 -1.36 -26.37 8.56
C LYS A 356 -2.11 -25.05 8.80
N GLN A 357 -1.77 -24.31 9.85
CA GLN A 357 -2.45 -23.06 10.17
C GLN A 357 -2.07 -21.97 9.15
N LEU A 358 -0.79 -21.79 8.83
CA LEU A 358 -0.32 -20.84 7.83
C LEU A 358 -0.91 -21.11 6.43
N LYS A 359 -1.06 -22.39 6.04
CA LYS A 359 -1.74 -22.80 4.80
C LYS A 359 -3.22 -22.42 4.77
N LEU A 360 -3.89 -22.52 5.92
CA LEU A 360 -5.27 -22.06 6.06
C LEU A 360 -5.36 -20.55 6.21
N GLY A 361 -4.23 -19.87 6.43
CA GLY A 361 -4.15 -18.47 6.84
C GLY A 361 -4.77 -18.27 8.21
N ASN A 362 -4.44 -19.10 9.20
CA ASN A 362 -4.94 -19.12 10.60
C ASN A 362 -3.99 -18.49 11.62
N PRO A 363 -4.51 -17.96 12.75
CA PRO A 363 -3.67 -17.34 13.76
C PRO A 363 -2.85 -18.34 14.49
N VAL A 364 -1.58 -18.01 14.64
CA VAL A 364 -0.70 -18.76 15.53
C VAL A 364 0.02 -17.78 16.44
N ILE A 365 -0.19 -17.95 17.74
CA ILE A 365 0.60 -17.27 18.76
C ILE A 365 1.84 -18.13 19.04
N VAL A 366 3.00 -17.53 18.86
CA VAL A 366 4.30 -18.13 19.20
C VAL A 366 4.96 -17.21 20.21
N GLY A 367 5.35 -17.74 21.37
CA GLY A 367 5.92 -16.92 22.44
C GLY A 367 6.68 -17.69 23.50
N LEU A 368 7.27 -16.93 24.42
CA LEU A 368 7.84 -17.44 25.66
C LEU A 368 6.78 -17.28 26.76
N ASP A 369 6.61 -18.32 27.59
CA ASP A 369 5.79 -18.23 28.80
C ASP A 369 6.73 -18.10 30.00
N ASP A 370 6.82 -16.90 30.55
CA ASP A 370 7.74 -16.59 31.66
C ASP A 370 7.29 -17.19 33.00
N ASN A 371 6.01 -17.56 33.13
CA ASN A 371 5.47 -18.23 34.32
C ASN A 371 5.88 -19.71 34.36
N LEU A 372 6.19 -20.29 33.22
CA LEU A 372 6.75 -21.62 33.09
C LEU A 372 8.27 -21.52 33.00
N ARG A 373 8.92 -21.38 34.16
CA ARG A 373 10.37 -21.47 34.28
C ARG A 373 10.90 -22.60 33.40
N ARG A 374 11.57 -22.23 32.30
CA ARG A 374 12.31 -23.08 31.35
C ARG A 374 11.57 -23.74 30.17
N GLN A 375 10.45 -23.23 29.64
CA GLN A 375 9.88 -23.79 28.39
C GLN A 375 9.34 -22.73 27.39
N LEU A 376 9.65 -22.91 26.10
CA LEU A 376 9.19 -22.12 24.94
C LEU A 376 7.94 -22.78 24.35
N ILE A 377 6.88 -22.00 24.20
CA ILE A 377 5.52 -22.52 24.07
C ILE A 377 4.86 -21.97 22.81
N ILE A 378 4.34 -22.87 21.98
CA ILE A 378 3.34 -22.56 20.97
C ILE A 378 1.96 -22.77 21.60
N LEU A 379 1.20 -21.69 21.79
CA LEU A 379 -0.13 -21.74 22.39
C LEU A 379 -1.22 -21.98 21.31
N ILE A 380 -1.68 -23.25 21.24
CA ILE A 380 -3.07 -23.73 21.10
C ILE A 380 -3.80 -23.82 19.74
N LYS A 381 -4.45 -25.00 19.60
CA LYS A 381 -5.79 -25.35 19.08
C LYS A 381 -6.55 -26.06 20.24
N PRO A 382 -7.90 -26.15 20.42
CA PRO A 382 -8.90 -26.41 19.37
C PRO A 382 -10.35 -25.89 19.61
N GLN A 383 -11.22 -26.21 18.65
CA GLN A 383 -12.68 -26.08 18.59
C GLN A 383 -13.21 -24.73 18.09
N ASN A 384 -13.70 -24.77 16.86
CA ASN A 384 -14.29 -23.69 16.08
C ASN A 384 -13.30 -22.62 15.56
N ILE A 385 -12.90 -22.85 14.30
CA ILE A 385 -13.13 -21.89 13.20
C ILE A 385 -12.33 -20.54 13.18
N PHE A 386 -11.76 -20.27 11.99
CA PHE A 386 -11.28 -19.02 11.34
C PHE A 386 -9.97 -18.27 11.76
N LEU A 387 -9.01 -18.34 10.83
CA LEU A 387 -8.09 -17.37 10.15
C LEU A 387 -7.30 -16.20 10.86
N LEU A 388 -5.97 -16.09 10.55
CA LEU A 388 -4.98 -14.98 10.57
C LEU A 388 -4.26 -14.86 9.22
#